data_AF-A0ABD1DAI7-F1
#
_entry.id   AF-A0ABD1DAI7-F1
#
_cell.length_a   1.000
_cell.length_b   1.000
_cell.length_c   1.000
_cell.angle_alpha   90.00
_cell.angle_beta   90.00
_cell.angle_gamma   90.00
#
_symmetry.space_group_name_H-M   'P 1'
#
loop_
_entity.id
_entity.type
_entity.pdbx_description
1 polymer ?
#
loop_
_entity_poly.entity_id
_entity_poly.type
_entity_poly.pdbx_seq_one_letter_code
_entity_poly.pdbx_strand_id
1 'polypeptide(L)'
;MQPLILKLVKDYVEKILAESGKSDYKLRADLYVGEAGIAYMFWKLSRSTQLKDLFPSLEHARHFIQRAKEIAAASSKSSRTSRVAFLCGNAGVAAVSAVIAHDLGEQDEAQRELHRFREGHSVAVSGGYDADEILVGRAGYLSGGVLVEPGSAGEADQAARRLKPFVGLC
;
A
#
# COMPACT_ATOMS: atom_id res chain seq x y z
N MET A 1 -6.40 8.85 21.22
CA MET A 1 -7.37 8.16 20.33
C MET A 1 -8.62 7.83 21.11
N GLN A 2 -9.80 7.87 20.47
CA GLN A 2 -11.04 7.43 21.13
C GLN A 2 -10.94 5.94 21.51
N PRO A 3 -11.32 5.52 22.73
CA PRO A 3 -11.21 4.13 23.18
C PRO A 3 -11.88 3.11 22.25
N LEU A 4 -13.00 3.50 21.63
CA LEU A 4 -13.72 2.66 20.68
C LEU A 4 -12.91 2.35 19.42
N ILE A 5 -12.19 3.35 18.88
CA ILE A 5 -11.34 3.16 17.70
C ILE A 5 -10.18 2.23 18.03
N LEU A 6 -9.57 2.39 19.21
CA LEU A 6 -8.49 1.52 19.67
C LEU A 6 -8.95 0.06 19.77
N LYS A 7 -10.13 -0.18 20.35
CA LYS A 7 -10.73 -1.52 20.41
C LYS A 7 -10.98 -2.07 19.01
N LEU A 8 -11.57 -1.27 18.11
CA LEU A 8 -11.81 -1.68 16.72
C LEU A 8 -10.52 -2.09 16.02
N VAL A 9 -9.44 -1.32 16.14
CA VAL A 9 -8.15 -1.69 15.53
C VAL A 9 -7.64 -3.02 16.07
N LYS A 10 -7.72 -3.23 17.39
CA LYS A 10 -7.28 -4.49 18.01
C LYS A 10 -8.08 -5.69 17.51
N ASP A 11 -9.41 -5.60 17.59
CA ASP A 11 -10.31 -6.67 17.16
C ASP A 11 -10.07 -7.05 15.68
N TYR A 12 -9.86 -6.05 14.80
CA TYR A 12 -9.59 -6.29 13.38
C TYR A 12 -8.21 -6.87 13.12
N VAL A 13 -7.15 -6.36 13.77
CA VAL A 13 -5.79 -6.88 13.60
C VAL A 13 -5.71 -8.33 14.06
N GLU A 14 -6.26 -8.64 15.23
CA GLU A 14 -6.31 -10.01 15.76
C GLU A 14 -7.07 -10.94 14.80
N LYS A 15 -8.21 -10.49 14.27
CA LYS A 15 -8.99 -11.27 13.30
C LYS A 15 -8.22 -11.50 12.00
N ILE A 16 -7.57 -10.47 11.44
CA ILE A 16 -6.77 -10.59 10.21
C ILE A 16 -5.63 -11.59 10.41
N LEU A 17 -4.89 -11.49 11.51
CA LEU A 17 -3.79 -12.40 11.82
C LEU A 17 -4.28 -13.83 12.04
N ALA A 18 -5.44 -14.00 12.68
CA ALA A 18 -6.02 -15.31 12.91
C ALA A 18 -6.56 -15.98 11.63
N GLU A 19 -7.09 -15.22 10.68
CA GLU A 19 -7.69 -15.77 9.45
C GLU A 19 -6.75 -15.81 8.25
N SER A 20 -5.62 -15.08 8.29
CA SER A 20 -4.65 -15.06 7.19
C SER A 20 -4.12 -16.46 6.89
N GLY A 21 -4.17 -16.84 5.60
CA GLY A 21 -3.70 -18.14 5.13
C GLY A 21 -4.64 -19.32 5.40
N LYS A 22 -5.82 -19.10 6.00
CA LYS A 22 -6.82 -20.17 6.26
C LYS A 22 -7.90 -20.31 5.17
N SER A 23 -8.05 -19.33 4.30
CA SER A 23 -9.11 -19.35 3.29
C SER A 23 -8.72 -20.13 2.04
N ASP A 24 -9.64 -20.92 1.50
CA ASP A 24 -9.52 -21.50 0.15
C ASP A 24 -9.69 -20.46 -0.98
N TYR A 25 -9.93 -19.18 -0.63
CA TYR A 25 -10.01 -18.11 -1.61
C TYR A 25 -8.64 -17.92 -2.28
N LYS A 26 -8.64 -17.80 -3.61
CA LYS A 26 -7.42 -17.57 -4.38
C LYS A 26 -6.73 -16.30 -3.88
N LEU A 27 -5.55 -16.48 -3.25
CA LEU A 27 -4.75 -15.36 -2.76
C LEU A 27 -4.41 -14.42 -3.92
N ARG A 28 -4.53 -13.11 -3.66
CA ARG A 28 -4.23 -12.04 -4.62
C ARG A 28 -3.09 -11.19 -4.11
N ALA A 29 -2.29 -10.69 -5.04
CA ALA A 29 -1.14 -9.85 -4.71
C ALA A 29 -1.54 -8.39 -4.44
N ASP A 30 -2.55 -7.89 -5.14
CA ASP A 30 -2.87 -6.45 -5.24
C ASP A 30 -3.34 -5.79 -3.92
N LEU A 31 -3.41 -4.46 -3.90
CA LEU A 31 -3.83 -3.69 -2.73
C LEU A 31 -5.34 -3.76 -2.48
N TYR A 32 -6.13 -3.93 -3.54
CA TYR A 32 -7.58 -3.80 -3.47
C TYR A 32 -8.22 -4.91 -2.64
N VAL A 33 -7.81 -6.16 -2.86
CA VAL A 33 -8.36 -7.34 -2.16
C VAL A 33 -7.29 -8.36 -1.76
N GLY A 34 -6.00 -8.00 -1.87
CA GLY A 34 -4.88 -8.92 -1.71
C GLY A 34 -3.95 -8.61 -0.54
N GLU A 35 -2.87 -9.39 -0.49
CA GLU A 35 -1.87 -9.37 0.58
C GLU A 35 -1.17 -8.00 0.70
N ALA A 36 -0.93 -7.30 -0.41
CA ALA A 36 -0.31 -5.97 -0.35
C ALA A 36 -1.23 -4.93 0.31
N GLY A 37 -2.55 -5.11 0.27
CA GLY A 37 -3.49 -4.27 1.00
C GLY A 37 -3.36 -4.44 2.51
N ILE A 38 -3.18 -5.69 2.97
CA ILE A 38 -2.91 -6.02 4.37
C ILE A 38 -1.55 -5.44 4.79
N ALA A 39 -0.52 -5.59 3.94
CA ALA A 39 0.79 -5.01 4.19
C ALA A 39 0.74 -3.49 4.32
N TYR A 40 0.01 -2.82 3.42
CA TYR A 40 -0.18 -1.38 3.45
C TYR A 40 -0.87 -0.92 4.74
N MET A 41 -1.90 -1.63 5.19
CA MET A 41 -2.55 -1.36 6.47
C MET A 41 -1.56 -1.44 7.65
N PHE A 42 -0.75 -2.49 7.74
CA PHE A 42 0.26 -2.62 8.78
C PHE A 42 1.35 -1.54 8.69
N TRP A 43 1.77 -1.16 7.50
CA TRP A 43 2.66 -0.02 7.31
C TRP A 43 2.02 1.30 7.78
N LYS A 44 0.73 1.52 7.57
CA LYS A 44 0.03 2.69 8.13
C LYS A 44 -0.02 2.64 9.66
N LEU A 45 -0.18 1.47 10.26
CA LEU A 45 -0.16 1.28 11.72
C LEU A 45 1.22 1.60 12.33
N SER A 46 2.31 1.15 11.70
CA SER A 46 3.68 1.41 12.19
C SER A 46 4.02 2.91 12.22
N ARG A 47 3.35 3.71 11.38
CA ARG A 47 3.53 5.16 11.29
C ARG A 47 2.62 5.96 12.22
N SER A 48 1.66 5.31 12.87
CA SER A 48 0.77 5.97 13.83
C SER A 48 1.46 6.10 15.18
N THR A 49 1.61 7.33 15.67
CA THR A 49 2.19 7.61 17.00
C THR A 49 1.43 6.95 18.15
N GLN A 50 0.17 6.57 17.94
CA GLN A 50 -0.69 5.97 18.95
C GLN A 50 -0.89 4.45 18.79
N LEU A 51 -0.59 3.89 17.61
CA LEU A 51 -0.82 2.47 17.31
C LEU A 51 0.46 1.66 17.10
N LYS A 52 1.59 2.32 16.78
CA LYS A 52 2.84 1.66 16.39
C LYS A 52 3.38 0.66 17.41
N ASP A 53 3.09 0.86 18.70
CA ASP A 53 3.60 0.04 19.80
C ASP A 53 2.62 -1.08 20.21
N LEU A 54 1.43 -1.16 19.58
CA LEU A 54 0.43 -2.17 19.91
C LEU A 54 0.71 -3.52 19.27
N PHE A 55 1.39 -3.51 18.12
CA PHE A 55 1.69 -4.68 17.32
C PHE A 55 3.08 -4.50 16.73
N PRO A 56 3.78 -5.59 16.38
CA PRO A 56 4.99 -5.51 15.56
C PRO A 56 4.61 -5.18 14.10
N SER A 57 4.05 -4.00 13.88
CA SER A 57 3.36 -3.65 12.64
C SER A 57 4.28 -3.69 11.42
N LEU A 58 5.52 -3.21 11.54
CA LEU A 58 6.45 -3.22 10.41
C LEU A 58 6.88 -4.65 10.03
N GLU A 59 7.02 -5.56 11.00
CA GLU A 59 7.31 -6.97 10.73
C GLU A 59 6.13 -7.67 10.04
N HIS A 60 4.90 -7.38 10.46
CA HIS A 60 3.72 -7.87 9.75
C HIS A 60 3.63 -7.29 8.33
N ALA A 61 3.91 -5.99 8.15
CA ALA A 61 3.94 -5.37 6.83
C ALA A 61 4.94 -6.10 5.90
N ARG A 62 6.15 -6.39 6.41
CA ARG A 62 7.18 -7.17 5.71
C ARG A 62 6.70 -8.56 5.32
N HIS A 63 6.07 -9.28 6.24
CA HIS A 63 5.52 -10.62 5.97
C HIS A 63 4.49 -10.60 4.84
N PHE A 64 3.51 -9.71 4.93
CA PHE A 64 2.40 -9.64 3.97
C PHE A 64 2.86 -9.15 2.59
N ILE A 65 3.78 -8.19 2.51
CA ILE A 65 4.27 -7.71 1.21
C ILE A 65 5.15 -8.75 0.51
N GLN A 66 5.89 -9.57 1.27
CA GLN A 66 6.66 -10.67 0.72
C GLN A 66 5.75 -11.73 0.07
N ARG A 67 4.64 -12.10 0.74
CA ARG A 67 3.62 -12.99 0.17
C ARG A 67 2.98 -12.39 -1.10
N ALA A 68 2.68 -11.09 -1.09
CA ALA A 68 2.15 -10.40 -2.27
C ALA A 68 3.09 -10.52 -3.47
N LYS A 69 4.40 -10.32 -3.26
CA LYS A 69 5.43 -10.44 -4.30
C LYS A 69 5.54 -11.86 -4.84
N GLU A 70 5.48 -12.87 -3.97
CA GLU A 70 5.49 -14.28 -4.37
C GLU A 70 4.28 -14.62 -5.26
N ILE A 71 3.08 -14.16 -4.88
CA ILE A 71 1.86 -14.33 -5.68
C ILE A 71 1.98 -13.59 -7.03
N ALA A 72 2.50 -12.36 -7.03
CA ALA A 72 2.70 -11.57 -8.23
C ALA A 72 3.71 -12.23 -9.19
N ALA A 73 4.80 -12.80 -8.65
CA ALA A 73 5.83 -13.49 -9.42
C ALA A 73 5.33 -14.83 -10.00
N ALA A 74 4.47 -15.55 -9.29
CA ALA A 74 3.83 -16.78 -9.78
C ALA A 74 2.79 -16.51 -10.89
N SER A 75 2.31 -15.27 -11.02
CA SER A 75 1.40 -14.88 -12.09
C SER A 75 2.16 -14.59 -13.39
N SER A 76 1.94 -15.41 -14.41
CA SER A 76 2.57 -15.24 -15.74
C SER A 76 2.08 -14.03 -16.55
N LYS A 77 1.22 -13.17 -15.97
CA LYS A 77 0.50 -12.11 -16.69
C LYS A 77 0.74 -10.73 -16.08
N SER A 78 1.92 -10.15 -16.34
CA SER A 78 2.11 -8.71 -16.19
C SER A 78 1.49 -7.98 -17.39
N SER A 79 0.21 -7.61 -17.26
CA SER A 79 -0.47 -6.82 -18.30
C SER A 79 0.02 -5.37 -18.28
N ARG A 80 -0.23 -4.63 -19.37
CA ARG A 80 -0.03 -3.17 -19.40
C ARG A 80 -0.77 -2.49 -18.23
N THR A 81 -2.01 -2.88 -17.99
CA THR A 81 -2.81 -2.38 -16.87
C THR A 81 -2.20 -2.69 -15.51
N SER A 82 -1.66 -3.90 -15.30
CA SER A 82 -1.03 -4.27 -14.02
C SER A 82 0.18 -3.40 -13.67
N ARG A 83 0.93 -2.96 -14.68
CA ARG A 83 2.07 -2.05 -14.49
C ARG A 83 1.67 -0.62 -14.12
N VAL A 84 0.42 -0.22 -14.32
CA VAL A 84 -0.09 1.13 -13.99
C VAL A 84 -0.98 1.09 -12.73
N ALA A 85 -1.79 0.06 -12.59
CA ALA A 85 -2.80 -0.06 -11.55
C ALA A 85 -2.19 -0.13 -10.15
N PHE A 86 -2.39 0.93 -9.35
CA PHE A 86 -1.96 0.97 -7.96
C PHE A 86 -2.83 0.07 -7.07
N LEU A 87 -4.16 0.17 -7.15
CA LEU A 87 -5.00 -0.66 -6.28
C LEU A 87 -5.10 -2.09 -6.79
N CYS A 88 -5.27 -2.28 -8.09
CA CYS A 88 -5.59 -3.59 -8.68
C CYS A 88 -4.41 -4.27 -9.40
N GLY A 89 -3.18 -3.77 -9.27
CA GLY A 89 -2.03 -4.29 -10.03
C GLY A 89 -0.69 -4.23 -9.32
N ASN A 90 0.35 -4.60 -10.07
CA ASN A 90 1.72 -4.74 -9.59
C ASN A 90 2.38 -3.39 -9.26
N ALA A 91 1.92 -2.27 -9.83
CA ALA A 91 2.40 -0.94 -9.42
C ALA A 91 2.16 -0.71 -7.92
N GLY A 92 1.00 -1.13 -7.42
CA GLY A 92 0.70 -1.08 -6.00
C GLY A 92 1.64 -1.90 -5.13
N VAL A 93 1.85 -3.16 -5.51
CA VAL A 93 2.74 -4.09 -4.80
C VAL A 93 4.15 -3.50 -4.74
N ALA A 94 4.67 -2.99 -5.86
CA ALA A 94 5.98 -2.36 -5.91
C ALA A 94 6.05 -1.10 -5.03
N ALA A 95 5.06 -0.21 -5.11
CA ALA A 95 5.04 1.03 -4.31
C ALA A 95 5.01 0.75 -2.80
N VAL A 96 4.15 -0.17 -2.36
CA VAL A 96 4.05 -0.57 -0.95
C VAL A 96 5.32 -1.28 -0.48
N SER A 97 5.90 -2.15 -1.31
CA SER A 97 7.17 -2.80 -1.00
C SER A 97 8.31 -1.80 -0.87
N ALA A 98 8.36 -0.77 -1.71
CA ALA A 98 9.39 0.27 -1.65
C ALA A 98 9.36 1.03 -0.32
N VAL A 99 8.18 1.48 0.13
CA VAL A 99 8.06 2.25 1.38
C VAL A 99 8.28 1.39 2.64
N ILE A 100 7.89 0.11 2.61
CA ILE A 100 8.17 -0.83 3.70
C ILE A 100 9.67 -1.10 3.79
N ALA A 101 10.32 -1.42 2.66
CA ALA A 101 11.75 -1.66 2.61
C ALA A 101 12.55 -0.43 3.06
N HIS A 102 12.12 0.77 2.65
CA HIS A 102 12.72 2.03 3.12
C HIS A 102 12.65 2.15 4.65
N ASP A 103 11.47 1.97 5.25
CA ASP A 103 11.28 2.11 6.70
C ASP A 103 11.98 0.98 7.51
N LEU A 104 12.29 -0.15 6.86
CA LEU A 104 13.13 -1.22 7.41
C LEU A 104 14.65 -0.97 7.25
N GLY A 105 15.05 0.07 6.51
CA GLY A 105 16.46 0.34 6.19
C GLY A 105 17.03 -0.52 5.07
N GLU A 106 16.20 -1.26 4.34
CA GLU A 106 16.56 -2.17 3.24
C GLU A 106 16.71 -1.39 1.92
N GLN A 107 17.72 -0.51 1.84
CA GLN A 107 17.84 0.46 0.74
C GLN A 107 17.90 -0.17 -0.65
N ASP A 108 18.64 -1.28 -0.81
CA ASP A 108 18.74 -1.95 -2.10
C ASP A 108 17.39 -2.50 -2.58
N GLU A 109 16.58 -3.01 -1.65
CA GLU A 109 15.23 -3.49 -1.96
C GLU A 109 14.30 -2.32 -2.29
N ALA A 110 14.35 -1.24 -1.51
CA ALA A 110 13.58 -0.04 -1.77
C ALA A 110 13.83 0.51 -3.19
N GLN A 111 15.10 0.57 -3.62
CA GLN A 111 15.46 1.02 -4.97
C GLN A 111 14.98 0.05 -6.07
N ARG A 112 15.08 -1.26 -5.85
CA ARG A 112 14.56 -2.27 -6.80
C ARG A 112 13.06 -2.14 -7.00
N GLU A 113 12.30 -1.99 -5.93
CA GLU A 113 10.85 -1.87 -6.00
C GLU A 113 10.42 -0.53 -6.59
N LEU A 114 11.15 0.55 -6.30
CA LEU A 114 10.92 1.85 -6.94
C LEU A 114 11.18 1.80 -8.45
N HIS A 115 12.21 1.07 -8.89
CA HIS A 115 12.43 0.83 -10.32
C HIS A 115 11.24 0.11 -10.96
N ARG A 116 10.74 -0.98 -10.35
CA ARG A 116 9.57 -1.70 -10.85
C ARG A 116 8.32 -0.84 -10.92
N PHE A 117 8.08 -0.01 -9.90
CA PHE A 117 6.98 0.96 -9.91
C PHE A 117 7.08 1.90 -11.11
N ARG A 118 8.28 2.45 -11.38
CA ARG A 118 8.52 3.41 -12.47
C ARG A 118 8.28 2.84 -13.88
N GLU A 119 8.33 1.52 -14.06
CA GLU A 119 7.99 0.89 -15.35
C GLU A 119 6.58 1.25 -15.83
N GLY A 120 5.66 1.50 -14.88
CA GLY A 120 4.30 1.95 -15.15
C GLY A 120 4.20 3.28 -15.86
N HIS A 121 5.16 4.19 -15.64
CA HIS A 121 5.15 5.53 -16.22
C HIS A 121 5.12 5.46 -17.75
N SER A 122 6.00 4.64 -18.34
CA SER A 122 6.08 4.46 -19.79
C SER A 122 4.76 3.98 -20.41
N VAL A 123 4.01 3.15 -19.67
CA VAL A 123 2.70 2.64 -20.09
C VAL A 123 1.64 3.72 -19.94
N ALA A 124 1.62 4.42 -18.80
CA ALA A 124 0.64 5.44 -18.46
C ALA A 124 0.66 6.64 -19.42
N VAL A 125 1.82 7.00 -19.97
CA VAL A 125 1.96 8.14 -20.91
C VAL A 125 1.83 7.75 -22.38
N SER A 126 1.79 6.45 -22.69
CA SER A 126 1.71 5.99 -24.07
C SER A 126 0.30 6.16 -24.65
N GLY A 127 0.22 6.45 -25.96
CA GLY A 127 -1.01 6.78 -26.68
C GLY A 127 -2.05 5.66 -26.88
N GLY A 128 -2.06 4.64 -26.01
CA GLY A 128 -3.02 3.53 -26.04
C GLY A 128 -3.43 3.05 -24.65
N TYR A 129 -3.19 3.86 -23.62
CA TYR A 129 -3.68 3.61 -22.26
C TYR A 129 -4.76 4.63 -21.93
N ASP A 130 -6.00 4.15 -21.76
CA ASP A 130 -7.21 4.98 -21.76
C ASP A 130 -7.92 5.04 -20.40
N ALA A 131 -7.33 4.47 -19.35
CA ALA A 131 -7.88 4.53 -17.99
C ALA A 131 -7.29 5.69 -17.18
N ASP A 132 -8.18 6.47 -16.55
CA ASP A 132 -7.82 7.61 -15.69
C ASP A 132 -8.22 7.45 -14.23
N GLU A 133 -9.06 6.46 -13.90
CA GLU A 133 -9.62 6.29 -12.55
C GLU A 133 -8.64 5.66 -11.54
N ILE A 134 -9.10 5.45 -10.31
CA ILE A 134 -8.24 5.10 -9.17
C ILE A 134 -7.85 3.62 -9.10
N LEU A 135 -8.70 2.71 -9.59
CA LEU A 135 -8.51 1.26 -9.42
C LEU A 135 -7.40 0.73 -10.32
N VAL A 136 -7.43 1.15 -11.59
CA VAL A 136 -6.50 0.72 -12.63
C VAL A 136 -5.76 1.85 -13.30
N GLY A 137 -6.37 3.05 -13.40
CA GLY A 137 -5.92 4.16 -14.23
C GLY A 137 -4.79 5.06 -13.70
N ARG A 138 -4.56 6.15 -14.44
CA ARG A 138 -3.54 7.17 -14.17
C ARG A 138 -3.67 7.83 -12.79
N ALA A 139 -4.90 8.08 -12.30
CA ALA A 139 -5.08 8.61 -10.94
C ALA A 139 -4.61 7.63 -9.87
N GLY A 140 -4.82 6.32 -10.09
CA GLY A 140 -4.27 5.26 -9.24
C GLY A 140 -2.73 5.29 -9.24
N TYR A 141 -2.13 5.29 -10.43
CA TYR A 141 -0.67 5.36 -10.57
C TYR A 141 -0.07 6.59 -9.87
N LEU A 142 -0.66 7.77 -10.08
CA LEU A 142 -0.23 9.00 -9.41
C LEU A 142 -0.34 8.90 -7.88
N SER A 143 -1.40 8.27 -7.37
CA SER A 143 -1.57 8.04 -5.92
C SER A 143 -0.44 7.17 -5.35
N GLY A 144 -0.01 6.14 -6.10
CA GLY A 144 1.18 5.36 -5.77
C GLY A 144 2.47 6.17 -5.84
N GLY A 145 2.56 7.10 -6.79
CA GLY A 145 3.67 8.05 -6.91
C GLY A 145 3.81 8.90 -5.65
N VAL A 146 2.73 9.54 -5.22
CA VAL A 146 2.71 10.33 -3.97
C VAL A 146 3.10 9.49 -2.75
N LEU A 147 2.70 8.21 -2.70
CA LEU A 147 3.11 7.31 -1.62
C LEU A 147 4.64 7.14 -1.55
N VAL A 148 5.30 6.93 -2.69
CA VAL A 148 6.75 6.66 -2.74
C VAL A 148 7.63 7.93 -2.73
N GLU A 149 7.05 9.11 -2.88
CA GLU A 149 7.79 10.38 -2.80
C GLU A 149 8.38 10.60 -1.38
N PRO A 150 9.68 10.95 -1.27
CA PRO A 150 10.34 11.19 0.00
C PRO A 150 9.78 12.46 0.67
N GLY A 151 8.78 12.30 1.54
CA GLY A 151 8.12 13.38 2.27
C GLY A 151 6.66 13.07 2.65
N SER A 152 5.99 12.22 1.86
CA SER A 152 4.61 11.74 2.11
C SER A 152 4.44 11.03 3.46
N ALA A 153 5.55 10.48 3.95
CA ALA A 153 5.78 9.94 5.28
C ALA A 153 5.36 10.90 6.43
N GLY A 154 5.58 12.22 6.28
CA GLY A 154 5.25 13.23 7.30
C GLY A 154 3.98 14.05 7.00
N GLU A 155 3.51 14.04 5.76
CA GLU A 155 2.46 14.96 5.31
C GLU A 155 1.04 14.55 5.72
N ALA A 156 0.76 13.28 6.01
CA ALA A 156 -0.57 12.88 6.49
C ALA A 156 -0.93 13.55 7.84
N ASP A 157 0.05 13.78 8.73
CA ASP A 157 -0.15 14.52 9.98
C ASP A 157 -0.28 16.04 9.72
N GLN A 158 0.37 16.55 8.67
CA GLN A 158 0.36 17.97 8.31
C GLN A 158 -0.89 18.38 7.51
N ALA A 159 -1.38 17.52 6.61
CA ALA A 159 -2.61 17.68 5.85
C ALA A 159 -3.86 17.57 6.75
N ALA A 160 -3.85 16.65 7.73
CA ALA A 160 -4.91 16.57 8.76
C ALA A 160 -4.98 17.84 9.64
N ARG A 161 -3.84 18.52 9.86
CA ARG A 161 -3.80 19.84 10.53
C ARG A 161 -4.30 20.98 9.64
N ARG A 162 -4.07 20.90 8.33
CA ARG A 162 -4.51 21.92 7.33
C ARG A 162 -5.98 21.81 6.92
N LEU A 163 -6.65 20.67 7.15
CA LEU A 163 -8.07 20.47 6.89
C LEU A 163 -8.99 20.86 8.08
N LYS A 164 -8.42 21.12 9.27
CA LYS A 164 -9.16 21.68 10.41
C LYS A 164 -9.92 23.00 10.15
N PRO A 165 -9.52 23.91 9.22
CA PRO A 165 -10.31 25.11 8.93
C PRO A 165 -11.60 24.83 8.16
N PHE A 166 -11.74 23.69 7.48
CA PHE A 166 -12.89 23.40 6.61
C PHE A 166 -14.08 22.75 7.33
N VAL A 167 -13.91 22.27 8.56
CA VAL A 167 -14.99 21.64 9.36
C VAL A 167 -15.72 22.67 10.24
N GLY A 168 -15.40 23.97 10.10
CA GLY A 168 -15.99 25.07 10.87
C GLY A 168 -16.88 26.03 10.06
N LEU A 169 -17.20 25.71 8.80
CA LEU A 169 -18.17 26.46 7.99
C LEU A 169 -19.26 25.52 7.45
N CYS A 170 -20.15 25.09 8.34
CA CYS A 170 -21.54 24.72 8.07
C CYS A 170 -22.34 24.98 9.35
#